data_AF-A0A536ELT0-F1
#
_entry.id   AF-A0A536ELT0-F1
#
_cell.length_a   1.000
_cell.length_b   1.000
_cell.length_c   1.000
_cell.angle_alpha   90.00
_cell.angle_beta   90.00
_cell.angle_gamma   90.00
#
_symmetry.space_group_name_H-M   'P 1'
#
loop_
_entity.id
_entity.type
_entity.pdbx_description
1 polymer ?
#
loop_
_entity_poly.entity_id
_entity_poly.type
_entity_poly.pdbx_seq_one_letter_code
_entity_poly.pdbx_strand_id
1 'polypeptide(L)'
;MRRAVAVLAGLLAVACSTPPAGGGTPAPAAGQAQAAVGLAAAQQDMFDNRYTAADGDYARLLAAAPSVADVHAGFALFLNYRNDFGDALRQATRGVELDRRSGAAAAVLCRVQDWSGDINHAVVSGRSAVRLAAENPLAHLFYAEALADSGDYAGSKDQIGNANALIARHPTRFLSAEVQREVANLDGDLGQRSAQIAALQAALRIQPHWLYRTAEVVDAELGANQKAAAHQALDSAVAETPDDIETLQMLGNDAVFVGDASAAVSLWARALRLAPGDATLLDMNGLLAVAAKNDVDAAVREFERALTVDPQDLHAAAFLVALGRYVQKEPEAGYREIKSALSADVGARSLRRPPPPQPDAAGTVAAAQALARVNHARTAAGLAAVHLDAHLTASADSHAFYWLFNNLAPSVSDLGIHLETPGLPGYSGQFPWARAAAYGYADPRIGEDITHRGGAVAAVDDWVNSVFHRFALLRPDLTAVGYSQAQVGSLLIEDMEFGFAVAAPAVPVAYPAGGARDVPAIFVDNELPDPVPAGKPRTTGYPVTMTFSQAATVSVASFALTGPDGKPVVAYVLSPSPSTENSAALLPASPLQANAAYTARIAATVDGHSFTRTWTFTTAS
;
A
#
# COMPACT_ATOMS: atom_id res chain seq x y z
N MET A 1 -29.15 -45.31 36.73
CA MET A 1 -30.61 -45.25 36.98
C MET A 1 -30.99 -43.82 37.32
N ARG A 2 -31.98 -43.28 36.60
CA ARG A 2 -32.97 -42.24 36.98
C ARG A 2 -32.59 -41.17 38.05
N ARG A 3 -32.63 -39.92 37.57
CA ARG A 3 -33.35 -38.74 38.14
C ARG A 3 -33.23 -38.48 39.65
N ALA A 4 -32.80 -37.28 40.05
CA ALA A 4 -33.73 -36.22 40.46
C ALA A 4 -33.03 -35.01 41.12
N VAL A 5 -33.40 -33.86 40.59
CA VAL A 5 -33.48 -32.50 41.15
C VAL A 5 -33.89 -32.46 42.63
N ALA A 6 -33.27 -31.60 43.45
CA ALA A 6 -33.92 -30.43 44.07
C ALA A 6 -33.12 -29.84 45.24
N VAL A 7 -33.02 -28.52 45.16
CA VAL A 7 -32.53 -27.50 46.09
C VAL A 7 -33.39 -27.42 47.36
N LEU A 8 -32.81 -27.15 48.54
CA LEU A 8 -33.20 -26.01 49.41
C LEU A 8 -32.26 -25.81 50.62
N ALA A 9 -32.36 -24.59 51.17
CA ALA A 9 -31.34 -23.83 51.89
C ALA A 9 -31.54 -23.74 53.42
N GLY A 10 -30.48 -23.24 54.08
CA GLY A 10 -30.49 -22.52 55.37
C GLY A 10 -30.04 -23.34 56.58
N LEU A 11 -29.34 -22.83 57.61
CA LEU A 11 -28.76 -21.52 57.92
C LEU A 11 -27.93 -21.71 59.23
N LEU A 12 -26.82 -20.97 59.37
CA LEU A 12 -26.14 -20.53 60.61
C LEU A 12 -25.60 -21.56 61.64
N ALA A 13 -24.28 -21.54 61.88
CA ALA A 13 -23.68 -20.79 63.01
C ALA A 13 -22.15 -20.96 63.08
N VAL A 14 -21.51 -19.89 63.55
CA VAL A 14 -20.08 -19.56 63.51
C VAL A 14 -19.26 -20.33 64.56
N ALA A 15 -18.09 -20.83 64.18
CA ALA A 15 -16.95 -20.97 65.07
C ALA A 15 -15.64 -20.75 64.29
N CYS A 16 -14.78 -19.92 64.86
CA CYS A 16 -13.60 -19.31 64.25
C CYS A 16 -12.49 -20.32 63.91
N SER A 17 -11.90 -20.17 62.72
CA SER A 17 -10.44 -20.22 62.52
C SER A 17 -10.10 -19.70 61.12
N THR A 18 -9.17 -18.75 61.06
CA THR A 18 -8.31 -18.47 59.88
C THR A 18 -6.87 -18.82 60.31
N PRO A 19 -5.87 -19.03 59.42
CA PRO A 19 -5.75 -18.84 57.95
C PRO A 19 -5.13 -20.10 57.25
N PRO A 20 -4.68 -20.11 55.95
CA PRO A 20 -4.45 -18.99 55.04
C PRO A 20 -5.04 -19.09 53.61
N ALA A 21 -5.02 -17.90 53.00
CA ALA A 21 -5.10 -17.57 51.58
C ALA A 21 -4.93 -18.75 50.61
N GLY A 22 -6.06 -19.27 50.13
CA GLY A 22 -6.12 -19.97 48.86
C GLY A 22 -6.19 -18.95 47.74
N GLY A 23 -5.13 -18.85 46.95
CA GLY A 23 -5.15 -18.15 45.67
C GLY A 23 -6.22 -18.76 44.78
N GLY A 24 -7.35 -18.07 44.66
CA GLY A 24 -8.31 -18.34 43.61
C GLY A 24 -7.73 -17.84 42.30
N THR A 25 -7.17 -18.75 41.50
CA THR A 25 -7.21 -18.54 40.04
C THR A 25 -8.68 -18.34 39.66
N PRO A 26 -9.08 -17.22 39.05
CA PRO A 26 -10.44 -17.09 38.54
C PRO A 26 -10.68 -18.23 37.55
N ALA A 27 -11.85 -18.85 37.62
CA ALA A 27 -12.22 -19.98 36.76
C ALA A 27 -12.02 -19.59 35.28
N PRO A 28 -11.20 -20.32 34.49
CA PRO A 28 -10.90 -19.97 33.09
C PRO A 28 -12.14 -19.76 32.22
N ALA A 29 -13.23 -20.48 32.52
CA ALA A 29 -14.49 -20.42 31.78
C ALA A 29 -15.28 -19.11 31.97
N ALA A 30 -15.19 -18.45 33.13
CA ALA A 30 -15.90 -17.20 33.38
C ALA A 30 -15.24 -16.01 32.64
N GLY A 31 -13.90 -15.99 32.62
CA GLY A 31 -13.13 -15.00 31.86
C GLY A 31 -13.31 -15.13 30.35
N GLN A 32 -13.39 -16.36 29.82
CA GLN A 32 -13.65 -16.60 28.40
C GLN A 32 -15.06 -16.18 27.96
N ALA A 33 -16.09 -16.49 28.75
CA ALA A 33 -17.46 -16.10 28.42
C ALA A 33 -17.66 -14.57 28.44
N GLN A 34 -17.05 -13.89 29.41
CA GLN A 34 -17.09 -12.43 29.48
C GLN A 34 -16.29 -11.77 28.36
N ALA A 35 -15.13 -12.34 27.99
CA ALA A 35 -14.35 -11.88 26.84
C ALA A 35 -15.12 -12.03 25.52
N ALA A 36 -15.87 -13.12 25.33
CA ALA A 36 -16.68 -13.32 24.12
C ALA A 36 -17.79 -12.26 23.95
N VAL A 37 -18.45 -11.86 25.04
CA VAL A 37 -19.46 -10.78 25.00
C VAL A 37 -18.80 -9.43 24.68
N GLY A 38 -17.65 -9.14 25.31
CA GLY A 38 -16.92 -7.91 25.02
C GLY A 38 -16.41 -7.84 23.58
N LEU A 39 -15.91 -8.96 23.03
CA LEU A 39 -15.48 -9.07 21.63
C LEU A 39 -16.63 -8.75 20.66
N ALA A 40 -17.82 -9.30 20.91
CA ALA A 40 -18.98 -9.02 20.06
C ALA A 40 -19.40 -7.55 20.12
N ALA A 41 -19.29 -6.89 21.28
CA ALA A 41 -19.55 -5.47 21.43
C ALA A 41 -18.52 -4.61 20.68
N ALA A 42 -17.23 -4.90 20.84
CA ALA A 42 -16.15 -4.20 20.15
C ALA A 42 -16.27 -4.34 18.61
N GLN A 43 -16.64 -5.53 18.15
CA GLN A 43 -16.89 -5.79 16.73
C GLN A 43 -18.14 -5.05 16.22
N GLN A 44 -19.18 -4.92 17.05
CA GLN A 44 -20.35 -4.13 16.69
C GLN A 44 -20.03 -2.64 16.57
N ASP A 45 -19.18 -2.09 17.45
CA ASP A 45 -18.70 -0.71 17.31
C ASP A 45 -17.98 -0.48 15.98
N MET A 46 -17.13 -1.42 15.55
CA MET A 46 -16.51 -1.38 14.21
C MET A 46 -17.56 -1.36 13.09
N PHE A 47 -18.55 -2.26 13.13
CA PHE A 47 -19.61 -2.31 12.11
C PHE A 47 -20.55 -1.09 12.11
N ASP A 48 -20.62 -0.39 13.23
CA ASP A 48 -21.36 0.87 13.37
C ASP A 48 -20.49 2.10 13.02
N ASN A 49 -19.27 1.90 12.49
CA ASN A 49 -18.28 2.94 12.17
C ASN A 49 -17.82 3.77 13.38
N ARG A 50 -17.82 3.18 14.57
CA ARG A 50 -17.29 3.79 15.80
C ARG A 50 -15.91 3.22 16.12
N TYR A 51 -14.95 3.42 15.23
CA TYR A 51 -13.59 2.85 15.36
C TYR A 51 -12.88 3.32 16.63
N THR A 52 -13.05 4.59 17.02
CA THR A 52 -12.50 5.11 18.29
C THR A 52 -13.05 4.36 19.51
N ALA A 53 -14.34 4.01 19.49
CA ALA A 53 -14.98 3.28 20.58
C ALA A 53 -14.54 1.81 20.60
N ALA A 54 -14.50 1.17 19.42
CA ALA A 54 -14.01 -0.19 19.24
C ALA A 54 -12.57 -0.36 19.75
N ASP A 55 -11.68 0.59 19.43
CA ASP A 55 -10.29 0.58 19.91
C ASP A 55 -10.22 0.60 21.44
N GLY A 56 -11.01 1.49 22.07
CA GLY A 56 -11.12 1.54 23.52
C GLY A 56 -11.69 0.26 24.14
N ASP A 57 -12.64 -0.40 23.48
CA ASP A 57 -13.18 -1.69 23.90
C ASP A 57 -12.15 -2.82 23.80
N TYR A 58 -11.42 -2.91 22.68
CA TYR A 58 -10.34 -3.89 22.55
C TYR A 58 -9.21 -3.67 23.55
N ALA A 59 -8.84 -2.41 23.82
CA ALA A 59 -7.85 -2.09 24.85
C ALA A 59 -8.31 -2.55 26.25
N ARG A 60 -9.58 -2.36 26.59
CA ARG A 60 -10.17 -2.87 27.84
C ARG A 60 -10.19 -4.40 27.89
N LEU A 61 -10.53 -5.06 26.78
CA LEU A 61 -10.53 -6.52 26.67
C LEU A 61 -9.13 -7.09 26.86
N LEU A 62 -8.12 -6.51 26.22
CA LEU A 62 -6.73 -6.91 26.38
C LEU A 62 -6.24 -6.74 27.81
N ALA A 63 -6.60 -5.64 28.49
CA ALA A 63 -6.24 -5.43 29.88
C ALA A 63 -6.92 -6.44 30.82
N ALA A 64 -8.18 -6.79 30.56
CA ALA A 64 -8.96 -7.71 31.39
C ALA A 64 -8.63 -9.19 31.14
N ALA A 65 -8.24 -9.55 29.92
CA ALA A 65 -8.05 -10.93 29.47
C ALA A 65 -6.80 -11.11 28.56
N PRO A 66 -5.59 -10.72 29.02
CA PRO A 66 -4.36 -10.69 28.20
C PRO A 66 -3.81 -12.07 27.81
N SER A 67 -4.44 -13.16 28.27
CA SER A 67 -4.05 -14.53 27.97
C SER A 67 -5.10 -15.29 27.15
N VAL A 68 -6.14 -14.61 26.67
CA VAL A 68 -7.19 -15.22 25.85
C VAL A 68 -6.84 -15.01 24.38
N ALA A 69 -6.57 -16.12 23.67
CA ALA A 69 -6.18 -16.10 22.25
C ALA A 69 -7.18 -15.34 21.36
N ASP A 70 -8.48 -15.53 21.59
CA ASP A 70 -9.54 -14.89 20.81
C ASP A 70 -9.60 -13.37 21.01
N VAL A 71 -9.15 -12.85 22.16
CA VAL A 71 -9.06 -11.39 22.38
C VAL A 71 -7.98 -10.78 21.49
N HIS A 72 -6.82 -11.42 21.45
CA HIS A 72 -5.73 -11.02 20.56
C HIS A 72 -6.10 -11.17 19.09
N ALA A 73 -6.77 -12.27 18.71
CA ALA A 73 -7.23 -12.48 17.34
C ALA A 73 -8.32 -11.47 16.93
N GLY A 74 -9.29 -11.19 17.79
CA GLY A 74 -10.32 -10.19 17.51
C GLY A 74 -9.73 -8.79 17.33
N PHE A 75 -8.81 -8.39 18.22
CA PHE A 75 -8.14 -7.09 18.10
C PHE A 75 -7.24 -7.03 16.86
N ALA A 76 -6.54 -8.11 16.53
CA ALA A 76 -5.74 -8.17 15.32
C ALA A 76 -6.58 -7.99 14.05
N LEU A 77 -7.76 -8.63 13.97
CA LEU A 77 -8.66 -8.46 12.83
C LEU A 77 -9.19 -7.02 12.75
N PHE A 78 -9.52 -6.40 13.88
CA PHE A 78 -9.90 -4.98 13.92
C PHE A 78 -8.77 -4.08 13.41
N LEU A 79 -7.55 -4.23 13.93
CA LEU A 79 -6.38 -3.47 13.46
C LEU A 79 -6.09 -3.70 11.97
N ASN A 80 -6.35 -4.90 11.46
CA ASN A 80 -6.21 -5.21 10.04
C ASN A 80 -7.13 -4.37 9.16
N TYR A 81 -8.41 -4.21 9.54
CA TYR A 81 -9.36 -3.35 8.83
C TYR A 81 -9.03 -1.85 8.93
N ARG A 82 -8.13 -1.48 9.86
CA ARG A 82 -7.60 -0.12 10.03
C ARG A 82 -6.27 0.10 9.30
N ASN A 83 -5.80 -0.91 8.57
CA ASN A 83 -4.48 -0.95 7.93
C ASN A 83 -3.29 -0.79 8.91
N ASP A 84 -3.49 -1.04 10.20
CA ASP A 84 -2.40 -1.10 11.19
C ASP A 84 -1.78 -2.50 11.19
N PHE A 85 -1.14 -2.85 10.07
CA PHE A 85 -0.59 -4.20 9.85
C PHE A 85 0.51 -4.56 10.85
N GLY A 86 1.28 -3.57 11.32
CA GLY A 86 2.35 -3.77 12.29
C GLY A 86 1.80 -4.25 13.62
N ASP A 87 0.77 -3.59 14.16
CA ASP A 87 0.17 -3.99 15.43
C ASP A 87 -0.74 -5.22 15.23
N ALA A 88 -1.46 -5.29 14.12
CA ALA A 88 -2.27 -6.45 13.77
C ALA A 88 -1.43 -7.74 13.76
N LEU A 89 -0.24 -7.73 13.13
CA LEU A 89 0.63 -8.91 13.05
C LEU A 89 1.15 -9.34 14.42
N ARG A 90 1.51 -8.38 15.27
CA ARG A 90 1.91 -8.67 16.66
C ARG A 90 0.77 -9.32 17.44
N GLN A 91 -0.45 -8.80 17.32
CA GLN A 91 -1.63 -9.34 18.02
C GLN A 91 -2.04 -10.71 17.46
N ALA A 92 -2.05 -10.90 16.14
CA ALA A 92 -2.39 -12.18 15.51
C ALA A 92 -1.39 -13.29 15.89
N THR A 93 -0.09 -12.96 15.85
CA THR A 93 0.98 -13.87 16.27
C THR A 93 0.79 -14.25 17.75
N ARG A 94 0.51 -13.27 18.60
CA ARG A 94 0.27 -13.51 20.02
C ARG A 94 -0.95 -14.41 20.27
N GLY A 95 -2.03 -14.24 19.51
CA GLY A 95 -3.21 -15.11 19.57
C GLY A 95 -2.85 -16.58 19.31
N VAL A 96 -2.06 -16.86 18.25
CA VAL A 96 -1.60 -18.22 17.92
C VAL A 96 -0.61 -18.76 18.95
N GLU A 97 0.24 -17.92 19.53
CA GLU A 97 1.16 -18.36 20.61
C GLU A 97 0.42 -18.81 21.87
N LEU A 98 -0.63 -18.07 22.25
CA LEU A 98 -1.46 -18.37 23.42
C LEU A 98 -2.28 -19.66 23.24
N ASP A 99 -2.77 -19.91 22.02
CA ASP A 99 -3.40 -21.19 21.67
C ASP A 99 -3.05 -21.65 20.26
N ARG A 100 -2.03 -22.51 20.17
CA ARG A 100 -1.56 -23.10 18.91
C ARG A 100 -2.56 -24.06 18.25
N ARG A 101 -3.66 -24.39 18.94
CA ARG A 101 -4.74 -25.23 18.42
C ARG A 101 -5.97 -24.42 18.01
N SER A 102 -5.98 -23.11 18.26
CA SER A 102 -7.07 -22.24 17.82
C SER A 102 -7.00 -22.04 16.30
N GLY A 103 -7.90 -22.71 15.57
CA GLY A 103 -8.06 -22.48 14.14
C GLY A 103 -8.60 -21.07 13.81
N ALA A 104 -9.31 -20.43 14.75
CA ALA A 104 -9.76 -19.04 14.60
C ALA A 104 -8.59 -18.04 14.68
N ALA A 105 -7.69 -18.19 15.64
CA ALA A 105 -6.49 -17.36 15.72
C ALA A 105 -5.57 -17.58 14.51
N ALA A 106 -5.42 -18.83 14.05
CA ALA A 106 -4.66 -19.15 12.84
C ALA A 106 -5.30 -18.54 11.57
N ALA A 107 -6.64 -18.48 11.50
CA ALA A 107 -7.34 -17.81 10.41
C ALA A 107 -7.03 -16.32 10.39
N VAL A 108 -7.13 -15.63 11.53
CA VAL A 108 -6.81 -14.20 11.60
C VAL A 108 -5.33 -13.94 11.26
N LEU A 109 -4.41 -14.80 11.70
CA LEU A 109 -3.01 -14.68 11.30
C LEU A 109 -2.83 -14.82 9.78
N CYS A 110 -3.56 -15.73 9.13
CA CYS A 110 -3.59 -15.82 7.66
C CYS A 110 -3.99 -14.48 7.03
N ARG A 111 -5.14 -13.92 7.43
CA ARG A 111 -5.65 -12.64 6.93
C ARG A 111 -4.67 -11.48 7.14
N VAL A 112 -4.06 -11.40 8.31
CA VAL A 112 -3.11 -10.32 8.63
C VAL A 112 -1.82 -10.47 7.84
N GLN A 113 -1.29 -11.68 7.71
CA GLN A 113 -0.09 -11.93 6.89
C GLN A 113 -0.35 -11.54 5.44
N ASP A 114 -1.51 -11.94 4.91
CA ASP A 114 -1.94 -11.65 3.55
C ASP A 114 -1.98 -10.15 3.25
N TRP A 115 -2.76 -9.39 4.02
CA TRP A 115 -2.89 -7.93 3.80
C TRP A 115 -1.62 -7.15 4.13
N SER A 116 -0.73 -7.72 4.97
CA SER A 116 0.60 -7.15 5.20
C SER A 116 1.62 -7.46 4.08
N GLY A 117 1.21 -8.21 3.06
CA GLY A 117 2.02 -8.58 1.89
C GLY A 117 2.86 -9.86 2.06
N ASP A 118 2.73 -10.58 3.19
CA ASP A 118 3.42 -11.84 3.46
C ASP A 118 2.58 -13.05 3.00
N ILE A 119 2.30 -13.08 1.70
CA ILE A 119 1.42 -14.06 1.03
C ILE A 119 1.90 -15.49 1.28
N ASN A 120 3.22 -15.72 1.28
CA ASN A 120 3.80 -17.05 1.48
C ASN A 120 3.47 -17.60 2.87
N HIS A 121 3.66 -16.82 3.94
CA HIS A 121 3.26 -17.26 5.26
C HIS A 121 1.73 -17.31 5.43
N ALA A 122 0.99 -16.41 4.76
CA ALA A 122 -0.47 -16.43 4.76
C ALA A 122 -1.01 -17.78 4.25
N VAL A 123 -0.53 -18.29 3.10
CA VAL A 123 -0.92 -19.61 2.56
C VAL A 123 -0.63 -20.75 3.57
N VAL A 124 0.50 -20.70 4.28
CA VAL A 124 0.85 -21.69 5.31
C VAL A 124 -0.11 -21.61 6.51
N SER A 125 -0.38 -20.39 6.99
CA SER A 125 -1.30 -20.13 8.10
C SER A 125 -2.74 -20.51 7.75
N GLY A 126 -3.23 -20.20 6.56
CA GLY A 126 -4.56 -20.55 6.08
C GLY A 126 -4.76 -22.06 5.97
N ARG A 127 -3.79 -22.79 5.43
CA ARG A 127 -3.80 -24.26 5.44
C ARG A 127 -3.84 -24.81 6.86
N SER A 128 -3.13 -24.19 7.79
CA SER A 128 -3.16 -24.55 9.22
C SER A 128 -4.53 -24.28 9.84
N ALA A 129 -5.14 -23.14 9.54
CA ALA A 129 -6.44 -22.72 10.04
C ALA A 129 -7.54 -23.70 9.62
N VAL A 130 -7.62 -24.05 8.32
CA VAL A 130 -8.59 -25.03 7.81
C VAL A 130 -8.38 -26.42 8.43
N ARG A 131 -7.13 -26.86 8.62
CA ARG A 131 -6.84 -28.13 9.30
C ARG A 131 -7.31 -28.15 10.75
N LEU A 132 -7.17 -27.04 11.47
CA LEU A 132 -7.53 -26.91 12.88
C LEU A 132 -9.02 -26.67 13.11
N ALA A 133 -9.69 -25.99 12.18
CA ALA A 133 -11.10 -25.59 12.28
C ALA A 133 -11.84 -25.68 10.94
N ALA A 134 -11.97 -26.89 10.40
CA ALA A 134 -12.61 -27.15 9.10
C ALA A 134 -14.10 -26.76 9.00
N GLU A 135 -14.78 -26.51 10.12
CA GLU A 135 -16.17 -26.01 10.14
C GLU A 135 -16.24 -24.50 10.40
N ASN A 136 -15.11 -23.78 10.45
CA ASN A 136 -15.08 -22.32 10.58
C ASN A 136 -15.04 -21.67 9.19
N PRO A 137 -16.10 -20.94 8.77
CA PRO A 137 -16.12 -20.31 7.45
C PRO A 137 -14.99 -19.31 7.22
N LEU A 138 -14.57 -18.56 8.25
CA LEU A 138 -13.50 -17.57 8.11
C LEU A 138 -12.13 -18.21 7.86
N ALA A 139 -11.89 -19.43 8.38
CA ALA A 139 -10.66 -20.15 8.06
C ALA A 139 -10.57 -20.49 6.57
N HIS A 140 -11.71 -20.78 5.94
CA HIS A 140 -11.78 -21.01 4.50
C HIS A 140 -11.68 -19.70 3.70
N LEU A 141 -12.44 -18.65 4.07
CA LEU A 141 -12.42 -17.37 3.35
C LEU A 141 -11.05 -16.71 3.38
N PHE A 142 -10.41 -16.63 4.55
CA PHE A 142 -9.10 -15.99 4.68
C PHE A 142 -7.99 -16.79 3.97
N TYR A 143 -8.13 -18.12 3.89
CA TYR A 143 -7.23 -18.94 3.09
C TYR A 143 -7.51 -18.80 1.59
N ALA A 144 -8.78 -18.55 1.20
CA ALA A 144 -9.13 -18.35 -0.19
C ALA A 144 -8.47 -17.09 -0.77
N GLU A 145 -8.40 -16.02 0.02
CA GLU A 145 -7.70 -14.77 -0.34
C GLU A 145 -6.22 -15.04 -0.59
N ALA A 146 -5.52 -15.58 0.40
CA ALA A 146 -4.11 -15.90 0.29
C ALA A 146 -3.79 -16.85 -0.88
N LEU A 147 -4.72 -17.76 -1.22
CA LEU A 147 -4.58 -18.59 -2.41
C LEU A 147 -4.75 -17.80 -3.70
N ALA A 148 -5.72 -16.88 -3.79
CA ALA A 148 -5.89 -16.01 -4.95
C ALA A 148 -4.63 -15.14 -5.17
N ASP A 149 -4.17 -14.45 -4.11
CA ASP A 149 -3.01 -13.58 -4.14
C ASP A 149 -1.71 -14.34 -4.47
N SER A 150 -1.62 -15.62 -4.09
CA SER A 150 -0.51 -16.50 -4.48
C SER A 150 -0.61 -17.04 -5.93
N GLY A 151 -1.74 -16.83 -6.60
CA GLY A 151 -2.05 -17.33 -7.95
C GLY A 151 -2.73 -18.71 -8.02
N ASP A 152 -3.04 -19.35 -6.88
CA ASP A 152 -3.84 -20.58 -6.83
C ASP A 152 -5.35 -20.28 -6.85
N TYR A 153 -5.82 -19.79 -8.00
CA TYR A 153 -7.22 -19.42 -8.21
C TYR A 153 -8.19 -20.61 -8.08
N ALA A 154 -7.74 -21.82 -8.41
CA ALA A 154 -8.55 -23.03 -8.28
C ALA A 154 -8.74 -23.38 -6.80
N GLY A 155 -7.66 -23.38 -6.02
CA GLY A 155 -7.71 -23.57 -4.58
C GLY A 155 -8.56 -22.49 -3.90
N SER A 156 -8.40 -21.23 -4.29
CA SER A 156 -9.21 -20.11 -3.79
C SER A 156 -10.71 -20.38 -4.00
N LYS A 157 -11.11 -20.71 -5.24
CA LYS A 157 -12.51 -21.03 -5.57
C LYS A 157 -13.07 -22.20 -4.75
N ASP A 158 -12.27 -23.24 -4.53
CA ASP A 158 -12.68 -24.39 -3.71
C ASP A 158 -12.91 -23.96 -2.25
N GLN A 159 -12.03 -23.12 -1.69
CA GLN A 159 -12.20 -22.61 -0.33
C GLN A 159 -13.43 -21.70 -0.19
N ILE A 160 -13.70 -20.82 -1.16
CA ILE A 160 -14.93 -20.02 -1.20
C ILE A 160 -16.17 -20.93 -1.21
N GLY A 161 -16.16 -21.99 -2.03
CA GLY A 161 -17.24 -22.97 -2.10
C GLY A 161 -17.48 -23.68 -0.76
N ASN A 162 -16.42 -24.10 -0.08
CA ASN A 162 -16.48 -24.72 1.25
C ASN A 162 -17.07 -23.75 2.29
N ALA A 163 -16.58 -22.50 2.33
CA ALA A 163 -17.10 -21.48 3.23
C ALA A 163 -18.60 -21.24 3.00
N ASN A 164 -19.01 -21.10 1.75
CA ASN A 164 -20.41 -20.85 1.39
C ASN A 164 -21.33 -22.00 1.83
N ALA A 165 -20.90 -23.25 1.70
CA ALA A 165 -21.65 -24.41 2.18
C ALA A 165 -21.83 -24.44 3.70
N LEU A 166 -20.83 -23.96 4.46
CA LEU A 166 -20.92 -23.80 5.92
C LEU A 166 -21.85 -22.65 6.30
N ILE A 167 -21.71 -21.50 5.64
CA ILE A 167 -22.49 -20.27 5.90
C ILE A 167 -23.97 -20.48 5.60
N ALA A 168 -24.32 -21.27 4.58
CA ALA A 168 -25.70 -21.61 4.28
C ALA A 168 -26.45 -22.28 5.47
N ARG A 169 -25.72 -22.89 6.41
CA ARG A 169 -26.30 -23.49 7.63
C ARG A 169 -26.55 -22.45 8.72
N HIS A 170 -25.67 -21.46 8.84
CA HIS A 170 -25.68 -20.44 9.90
C HIS A 170 -25.26 -19.06 9.37
N PRO A 171 -26.09 -18.41 8.53
CA PRO A 171 -25.70 -17.16 7.90
C PRO A 171 -25.72 -16.00 8.90
N THR A 172 -24.67 -15.19 8.87
CA THR A 172 -24.65 -13.85 9.49
C THR A 172 -24.42 -12.82 8.40
N ARG A 173 -24.79 -11.55 8.64
CA ARG A 173 -24.53 -10.48 7.66
C ARG A 173 -23.04 -10.37 7.33
N PHE A 174 -22.18 -10.45 8.35
CA PHE A 174 -20.74 -10.41 8.17
C PHE A 174 -20.23 -11.57 7.31
N LEU A 175 -20.57 -12.82 7.65
CA LEU A 175 -20.09 -13.98 6.90
C LEU A 175 -20.60 -13.98 5.45
N SER A 176 -21.86 -13.63 5.23
CA SER A 176 -22.43 -13.55 3.88
C SER A 176 -21.79 -12.46 3.03
N ALA A 177 -21.47 -11.31 3.62
CA ALA A 177 -20.75 -10.23 2.94
C ALA A 177 -19.29 -10.62 2.67
N GLU A 178 -18.63 -11.30 3.61
CA GLU A 178 -17.25 -11.72 3.46
C GLU A 178 -17.08 -12.75 2.33
N VAL A 179 -18.06 -13.64 2.11
CA VAL A 179 -18.07 -14.50 0.90
C VAL A 179 -18.05 -13.66 -0.37
N GLN A 180 -18.85 -12.59 -0.44
CA GLN A 180 -18.88 -11.72 -1.62
C GLN A 180 -17.56 -10.94 -1.77
N ARG A 181 -16.94 -10.54 -0.66
CA ARG A 181 -15.61 -9.94 -0.66
C ARG A 181 -14.56 -10.89 -1.25
N GLU A 182 -14.53 -12.16 -0.85
CA GLU A 182 -13.56 -13.12 -1.40
C GLU A 182 -13.84 -13.49 -2.86
N VAL A 183 -15.11 -13.50 -3.27
CA VAL A 183 -15.45 -13.60 -4.71
C VAL A 183 -14.89 -12.39 -5.46
N ALA A 184 -15.04 -11.19 -4.91
CA ALA A 184 -14.50 -9.99 -5.51
C ALA A 184 -12.98 -10.01 -5.61
N ASN A 185 -12.28 -10.46 -4.56
CA ASN A 185 -10.81 -10.58 -4.56
C ASN A 185 -10.35 -11.49 -5.71
N LEU A 186 -10.92 -12.69 -5.77
CA LEU A 186 -10.62 -13.66 -6.84
C LEU A 186 -10.92 -13.09 -8.24
N ASP A 187 -12.05 -12.42 -8.41
CA ASP A 187 -12.40 -11.80 -9.70
C ASP A 187 -11.44 -10.65 -10.06
N GLY A 188 -10.99 -9.87 -9.07
CA GLY A 188 -10.00 -8.82 -9.22
C GLY A 188 -8.65 -9.36 -9.72
N ASP A 189 -8.14 -10.40 -9.08
CA ASP A 189 -6.90 -11.09 -9.46
C ASP A 189 -6.97 -11.73 -10.84
N LEU A 190 -8.15 -12.22 -11.23
CA LEU A 190 -8.39 -12.74 -12.58
C LEU A 190 -8.53 -11.63 -13.64
N GLY A 191 -8.42 -10.36 -13.25
CA GLY A 191 -8.59 -9.20 -14.12
C GLY A 191 -10.05 -8.93 -14.52
N GLN A 192 -11.01 -9.55 -13.84
CA GLN A 192 -12.45 -9.46 -14.11
C GLN A 192 -13.09 -8.29 -13.35
N ARG A 193 -12.62 -7.07 -13.62
CA ARG A 193 -12.99 -5.84 -12.87
C ARG A 193 -14.50 -5.62 -12.73
N SER A 194 -15.30 -5.90 -13.76
CA SER A 194 -16.76 -5.76 -13.68
C SER A 194 -17.41 -6.77 -12.72
N ALA A 195 -16.86 -7.99 -12.62
CA ALA A 195 -17.35 -9.02 -11.71
C ALA A 195 -16.93 -8.70 -10.26
N GLN A 196 -15.69 -8.26 -10.07
CA GLN A 196 -15.18 -7.73 -8.81
C GLN A 196 -16.10 -6.64 -8.23
N ILE A 197 -16.40 -5.59 -9.01
CA ILE A 197 -17.28 -4.50 -8.58
C ILE A 197 -18.68 -5.03 -8.24
N ALA A 198 -19.25 -5.92 -9.06
CA ALA A 198 -20.58 -6.48 -8.82
C ALA A 198 -20.65 -7.27 -7.50
N ALA A 199 -19.59 -8.00 -7.16
CA ALA A 199 -19.48 -8.76 -5.91
C ALA A 199 -19.29 -7.82 -4.70
N LEU A 200 -18.46 -6.78 -4.79
CA LEU A 200 -18.34 -5.77 -3.73
C LEU A 200 -19.64 -5.00 -3.50
N GLN A 201 -20.35 -4.63 -4.56
CA GLN A 201 -21.69 -4.07 -4.45
C GLN A 201 -22.68 -5.05 -3.80
N ALA A 202 -22.50 -6.37 -3.95
CA ALA A 202 -23.28 -7.36 -3.24
C ALA A 202 -22.93 -7.42 -1.75
N ALA A 203 -21.65 -7.34 -1.38
CA ALA A 203 -21.20 -7.22 0.00
C ALA A 203 -21.80 -5.97 0.67
N LEU A 204 -21.73 -4.82 -0.01
CA LEU A 204 -22.33 -3.57 0.45
C LEU A 204 -23.84 -3.69 0.64
N ARG A 205 -24.59 -4.33 -0.27
CA ARG A 205 -26.03 -4.57 -0.08
C ARG A 205 -26.36 -5.42 1.15
N ILE A 206 -25.44 -6.29 1.60
CA ILE A 206 -25.60 -7.12 2.80
C ILE A 206 -25.26 -6.34 4.08
N GLN A 207 -24.26 -5.45 4.03
CA GLN A 207 -23.82 -4.59 5.13
C GLN A 207 -23.84 -3.10 4.72
N PRO A 208 -25.02 -2.50 4.46
CA PRO A 208 -25.11 -1.18 3.82
C PRO A 208 -24.65 -0.01 4.70
N HIS A 209 -24.58 -0.19 6.02
CA HIS A 209 -24.23 0.86 6.96
C HIS A 209 -22.79 0.78 7.46
N TRP A 210 -22.04 -0.27 7.10
CA TRP A 210 -20.63 -0.34 7.44
C TRP A 210 -19.83 0.29 6.30
N LEU A 211 -19.37 1.53 6.51
CA LEU A 211 -18.80 2.40 5.48
C LEU A 211 -17.51 1.84 4.87
N TYR A 212 -16.84 0.92 5.57
CA TYR A 212 -15.75 0.14 5.01
C TYR A 212 -16.16 -0.60 3.71
N ARG A 213 -17.39 -1.13 3.63
CA ARG A 213 -17.90 -1.75 2.41
C ARG A 213 -18.08 -0.77 1.25
N THR A 214 -18.32 0.50 1.58
CA THR A 214 -18.38 1.55 0.56
C THR A 214 -16.99 1.89 0.05
N ALA A 215 -15.99 1.99 0.95
CA ALA A 215 -14.59 2.20 0.57
C ALA A 215 -14.10 1.11 -0.39
N GLU A 216 -14.39 -0.17 -0.11
CA GLU A 216 -14.04 -1.27 -1.01
C GLU A 216 -14.64 -1.09 -2.43
N VAL A 217 -15.90 -0.63 -2.54
CA VAL A 217 -16.54 -0.34 -3.84
C VAL A 217 -15.88 0.84 -4.54
N VAL A 218 -15.61 1.93 -3.81
CA VAL A 218 -14.94 3.13 -4.33
C VAL A 218 -13.57 2.76 -4.90
N ASP A 219 -12.77 2.01 -4.16
CA ASP A 219 -11.43 1.56 -4.59
C ASP A 219 -11.49 0.73 -5.87
N ALA A 220 -12.41 -0.24 -5.95
CA ALA A 220 -12.57 -1.07 -7.14
C ALA A 220 -13.06 -0.27 -8.36
N GLU A 221 -13.95 0.70 -8.16
CA GLU A 221 -14.44 1.59 -9.21
C GLU A 221 -13.35 2.56 -9.69
N LEU A 222 -12.54 3.12 -8.79
CA LEU A 222 -11.36 3.93 -9.13
C LEU A 222 -10.34 3.11 -9.93
N GLY A 223 -10.02 1.90 -9.46
CA GLY A 223 -9.13 0.98 -10.16
C GLY A 223 -9.64 0.66 -11.57
N ALA A 224 -10.95 0.54 -11.76
CA ALA A 224 -11.59 0.33 -13.07
C ALA A 224 -11.79 1.61 -13.89
N ASN A 225 -11.25 2.75 -13.45
CA ASN A 225 -11.42 4.08 -14.04
C ASN A 225 -12.89 4.50 -14.20
N GLN A 226 -13.74 4.11 -13.24
CA GLN A 226 -15.16 4.45 -13.15
C GLN A 226 -15.38 5.58 -12.12
N LYS A 227 -14.64 6.69 -12.25
CA LYS A 227 -14.65 7.80 -11.28
C LYS A 227 -16.07 8.33 -10.96
N ALA A 228 -16.97 8.36 -11.93
CA ALA A 228 -18.35 8.80 -11.72
C ALA A 228 -19.17 7.84 -10.82
N ALA A 229 -18.94 6.53 -10.93
CA ALA A 229 -19.57 5.54 -10.05
C ALA A 229 -18.99 5.66 -8.63
N ALA A 230 -17.66 5.79 -8.53
CA ALA A 230 -16.95 5.96 -7.26
C ALA A 230 -17.47 7.20 -6.50
N HIS A 231 -17.67 8.31 -7.22
CA HIS A 231 -18.29 9.53 -6.66
C HIS A 231 -19.71 9.26 -6.13
N GLN A 232 -20.55 8.51 -6.85
CA GLN A 232 -21.90 8.19 -6.41
C GLN A 232 -21.91 7.30 -5.16
N ALA A 233 -20.97 6.35 -5.06
CA ALA A 233 -20.80 5.52 -3.87
C ALA A 233 -20.36 6.37 -2.66
N LEU A 234 -19.38 7.26 -2.87
CA LEU A 234 -18.91 8.22 -1.86
C LEU A 234 -20.04 9.15 -1.38
N ASP A 235 -20.83 9.72 -2.28
CA ASP A 235 -21.98 10.57 -1.94
C ASP A 235 -22.95 9.87 -0.98
N SER A 236 -23.18 8.57 -1.20
CA SER A 236 -24.04 7.75 -0.36
C SER A 236 -23.44 7.53 1.03
N ALA A 237 -22.13 7.30 1.14
CA ALA A 237 -21.43 7.19 2.41
C ALA A 237 -21.42 8.50 3.20
N VAL A 238 -21.18 9.63 2.53
CA VAL A 238 -21.17 10.96 3.17
C VAL A 238 -22.55 11.31 3.73
N ALA A 239 -23.62 10.86 3.09
CA ALA A 239 -25.00 11.07 3.53
C ALA A 239 -25.36 10.35 4.85
N GLU A 240 -24.62 9.31 5.25
CA GLU A 240 -24.77 8.65 6.56
C GLU A 240 -24.27 9.53 7.72
N THR A 241 -23.61 10.66 7.42
CA THR A 241 -23.12 11.64 8.40
C THR A 241 -22.24 11.04 9.51
N PRO A 242 -21.19 10.27 9.18
CA PRO A 242 -20.36 9.61 10.20
C PRO A 242 -19.71 10.62 11.14
N ASP A 243 -19.56 10.27 12.42
CA ASP A 243 -19.02 11.15 13.47
C ASP A 243 -17.92 10.44 14.27
N ASP A 244 -16.96 9.87 13.54
CA ASP A 244 -15.78 9.19 14.07
C ASP A 244 -14.56 9.62 13.23
N ILE A 245 -13.44 9.90 13.89
CA ILE A 245 -12.27 10.51 13.25
C ILE A 245 -11.76 9.63 12.11
N GLU A 246 -11.57 8.34 12.38
CA GLU A 246 -10.99 7.40 11.42
C GLU A 246 -11.92 7.16 10.23
N THR A 247 -13.22 7.05 10.49
CA THR A 247 -14.23 6.96 9.43
C THR A 247 -14.24 8.21 8.54
N LEU A 248 -14.13 9.39 9.14
CA LEU A 248 -14.04 10.66 8.40
C LEU A 248 -12.75 10.77 7.58
N GLN A 249 -11.63 10.24 8.09
CA GLN A 249 -10.36 10.18 7.35
C GLN A 249 -10.43 9.22 6.16
N MET A 250 -11.01 8.03 6.34
CA MET A 250 -11.22 7.05 5.27
C MET A 250 -12.02 7.67 4.12
N LEU A 251 -13.23 8.20 4.41
CA LEU A 251 -14.03 8.86 3.37
C LEU A 251 -13.36 10.13 2.83
N GLY A 252 -12.58 10.83 3.65
CA GLY A 252 -11.81 12.01 3.23
C GLY A 252 -10.73 11.65 2.22
N ASN A 253 -10.06 10.50 2.38
CA ASN A 253 -9.11 9.95 1.42
C ASN A 253 -9.82 9.53 0.13
N ASP A 254 -10.92 8.80 0.24
CA ASP A 254 -11.75 8.41 -0.91
C ASP A 254 -12.15 9.63 -1.73
N ALA A 255 -12.58 10.71 -1.06
CA ALA A 255 -12.91 11.98 -1.70
C ALA A 255 -11.72 12.62 -2.44
N VAL A 256 -10.50 12.52 -1.90
CA VAL A 256 -9.30 12.98 -2.61
C VAL A 256 -9.05 12.16 -3.87
N PHE A 257 -9.08 10.83 -3.78
CA PHE A 257 -8.80 9.96 -4.93
C PHE A 257 -9.90 9.99 -6.01
N VAL A 258 -11.16 10.19 -5.61
CA VAL A 258 -12.27 10.48 -6.52
C VAL A 258 -12.14 11.85 -7.18
N GLY A 259 -11.43 12.79 -6.54
CA GLY A 259 -11.32 14.18 -6.98
C GLY A 259 -12.48 15.08 -6.53
N ASP A 260 -13.27 14.65 -5.54
CA ASP A 260 -14.29 15.50 -4.90
C ASP A 260 -13.64 16.40 -3.83
N ALA A 261 -13.11 17.52 -4.31
CA ALA A 261 -12.50 18.54 -3.47
C ALA A 261 -13.45 19.09 -2.38
N SER A 262 -14.76 19.13 -2.66
CA SER A 262 -15.74 19.66 -1.72
C SER A 262 -15.97 18.68 -0.57
N ALA A 263 -16.18 17.41 -0.87
CA ALA A 263 -16.30 16.36 0.15
C ALA A 263 -15.00 16.22 0.95
N ALA A 264 -13.84 16.18 0.29
CA ALA A 264 -12.53 16.06 0.96
C ALA A 264 -12.34 17.17 2.00
N VAL A 265 -12.49 18.44 1.60
CA VAL A 265 -12.37 19.59 2.52
C VAL A 265 -13.38 19.50 3.67
N SER A 266 -14.62 19.09 3.40
CA SER A 266 -15.66 19.00 4.42
C SER A 266 -15.37 17.89 5.45
N LEU A 267 -14.98 16.70 5.00
CA LEU A 267 -14.72 15.52 5.83
C LEU A 267 -13.48 15.72 6.70
N TRP A 268 -12.37 16.17 6.12
CA TRP A 268 -11.14 16.46 6.86
C TRP A 268 -11.31 17.61 7.87
N ALA A 269 -12.08 18.64 7.53
CA ALA A 269 -12.39 19.71 8.48
C ALA A 269 -13.30 19.23 9.63
N ARG A 270 -14.18 18.25 9.39
CA ARG A 270 -15.00 17.61 10.44
C ARG A 270 -14.12 16.78 11.38
N ALA A 271 -13.23 15.96 10.84
CA ALA A 271 -12.27 15.19 11.62
C ALA A 271 -11.43 16.12 12.52
N LEU A 272 -10.90 17.21 11.96
CA LEU A 272 -10.10 18.19 12.71
C LEU A 272 -10.92 18.88 13.82
N ARG A 273 -12.24 19.05 13.66
CA ARG A 273 -13.07 19.58 14.76
C ARG A 273 -13.22 18.61 15.92
N LEU A 274 -13.21 17.31 15.66
CA LEU A 274 -13.25 16.28 16.69
C LEU A 274 -11.91 16.16 17.42
N ALA A 275 -10.79 16.38 16.71
CA ALA A 275 -9.44 16.36 17.28
C ALA A 275 -8.59 17.57 16.80
N PRO A 276 -8.79 18.78 17.37
CA PRO A 276 -8.17 20.02 16.88
C PRO A 276 -6.65 20.14 17.12
N GLY A 277 -6.08 19.19 17.87
CA GLY A 277 -4.65 19.09 18.17
C GLY A 277 -4.03 17.81 17.63
N ASP A 278 -4.62 17.19 16.61
CA ASP A 278 -4.00 16.08 15.88
C ASP A 278 -3.17 16.64 14.71
N ALA A 279 -1.86 16.37 14.73
CA ALA A 279 -0.94 16.88 13.71
C ALA A 279 -1.25 16.36 12.31
N THR A 280 -1.67 15.09 12.16
CA THR A 280 -1.99 14.50 10.86
C THR A 280 -3.24 15.15 10.26
N LEU A 281 -4.24 15.46 11.08
CA LEU A 281 -5.43 16.17 10.63
C LEU A 281 -5.11 17.62 10.22
N LEU A 282 -4.22 18.30 10.96
CA LEU A 282 -3.75 19.65 10.64
C LEU A 282 -3.02 19.66 9.29
N ASP A 283 -2.10 18.73 9.10
CA ASP A 283 -1.35 18.53 7.86
C ASP A 283 -2.26 18.33 6.64
N MET A 284 -3.24 17.43 6.76
CA MET A 284 -4.21 17.17 5.69
C MET A 284 -5.08 18.39 5.37
N ASN A 285 -5.53 19.13 6.39
CA ASN A 285 -6.28 20.37 6.16
C ASN A 285 -5.40 21.46 5.53
N GLY A 286 -4.11 21.52 5.88
CA GLY A 286 -3.13 22.42 5.28
C GLY A 286 -2.90 22.11 3.80
N LEU A 287 -2.69 20.84 3.45
CA LEU A 287 -2.58 20.39 2.06
C LEU A 287 -3.84 20.76 1.26
N LEU A 288 -5.03 20.43 1.78
CA LEU A 288 -6.30 20.69 1.10
C LEU A 288 -6.60 22.19 0.93
N ALA A 289 -6.08 23.05 1.80
CA ALA A 289 -6.18 24.49 1.62
C ALA A 289 -5.48 24.95 0.32
N VAL A 290 -4.34 24.34 -0.03
CA VAL A 290 -3.67 24.59 -1.30
C VAL A 290 -4.39 23.87 -2.44
N ALA A 291 -4.54 22.54 -2.34
CA ALA A 291 -5.02 21.71 -3.44
C ALA A 291 -6.45 22.01 -3.88
N ALA A 292 -7.34 22.39 -2.96
CA ALA A 292 -8.73 22.68 -3.29
C ALA A 292 -9.03 24.18 -3.47
N LYS A 293 -8.28 25.06 -2.79
CA LYS A 293 -8.65 26.49 -2.66
C LYS A 293 -7.54 27.46 -3.06
N ASN A 294 -6.32 26.99 -3.31
CA ASN A 294 -5.13 27.82 -3.49
C ASN A 294 -4.94 28.84 -2.35
N ASP A 295 -5.31 28.47 -1.12
CA ASP A 295 -5.21 29.31 0.08
C ASP A 295 -3.91 28.98 0.82
N VAL A 296 -2.81 29.56 0.32
CA VAL A 296 -1.46 29.37 0.86
C VAL A 296 -1.35 29.87 2.30
N ASP A 297 -2.03 30.96 2.66
CA ASP A 297 -2.00 31.51 4.01
C ASP A 297 -2.69 30.58 5.01
N ALA A 298 -3.82 29.96 4.63
CA ALA A 298 -4.45 28.93 5.45
C ALA A 298 -3.56 27.71 5.60
N ALA A 299 -2.93 27.25 4.51
CA ALA A 299 -2.00 26.13 4.57
C ALA A 299 -0.86 26.37 5.56
N VAL A 300 -0.19 27.52 5.45
CA VAL A 300 0.89 27.91 6.38
C VAL A 300 0.42 27.86 7.83
N ARG A 301 -0.74 28.44 8.15
CA ARG A 301 -1.29 28.42 9.52
C ARG A 301 -1.52 27.00 10.04
N GLU A 302 -2.05 26.09 9.22
CA GLU A 302 -2.30 24.72 9.66
C GLU A 302 -1.01 23.93 9.87
N PHE A 303 -0.01 24.07 8.98
CA PHE A 303 1.30 23.42 9.16
C PHE A 303 2.10 24.00 10.34
N GLU A 304 2.00 25.31 10.61
CA GLU A 304 2.57 25.90 11.82
C GLU A 304 1.92 25.35 13.10
N ARG A 305 0.59 25.13 13.07
CA ARG A 305 -0.12 24.48 14.18
C ARG A 305 0.32 23.02 14.32
N ALA A 306 0.50 22.29 13.23
CA ALA A 306 1.00 20.92 13.24
C ALA A 306 2.39 20.87 13.91
N LEU A 307 3.31 21.75 13.53
CA LEU A 307 4.64 21.88 14.16
C LEU A 307 4.62 22.34 15.62
N THR A 308 3.56 23.03 16.05
CA THR A 308 3.37 23.39 17.45
C THR A 308 2.94 22.16 18.27
N VAL A 309 2.12 21.29 17.69
CA VAL A 309 1.67 20.03 18.31
C VAL A 309 2.78 18.98 18.31
N ASP A 310 3.42 18.77 17.16
CA ASP A 310 4.57 17.89 16.98
C ASP A 310 5.78 18.68 16.43
N PRO A 311 6.68 19.12 17.30
CA PRO A 311 7.92 19.81 16.92
C PRO A 311 8.89 19.03 16.04
N GLN A 312 8.63 17.75 15.74
CA GLN A 312 9.44 16.90 14.87
C GLN A 312 8.73 16.51 13.57
N ASP A 313 7.55 17.06 13.30
CA ASP A 313 6.81 16.79 12.08
C ASP A 313 7.61 17.19 10.84
N LEU A 314 8.19 16.19 10.17
CA LEU A 314 9.01 16.39 8.99
C LEU A 314 8.17 16.75 7.76
N HIS A 315 6.94 16.23 7.68
CA HIS A 315 6.04 16.46 6.55
C HIS A 315 5.54 17.90 6.55
N ALA A 316 5.10 18.40 7.71
CA ALA A 316 4.73 19.80 7.88
C ALA A 316 5.88 20.75 7.54
N ALA A 317 7.09 20.46 8.04
CA ALA A 317 8.27 21.26 7.76
C ALA A 317 8.66 21.24 6.27
N ALA A 318 8.65 20.06 5.63
CA ALA A 318 8.95 19.92 4.22
C ALA A 318 7.94 20.69 3.35
N PHE A 319 6.65 20.60 3.67
CA PHE A 319 5.60 21.30 2.94
C PHE A 319 5.72 22.83 3.07
N LEU A 320 6.04 23.36 4.26
CA LEU A 320 6.30 24.80 4.44
C LEU A 320 7.50 25.29 3.63
N VAL A 321 8.59 24.51 3.60
CA VAL A 321 9.77 24.81 2.78
C VAL A 321 9.41 24.79 1.30
N ALA A 322 8.64 23.80 0.85
CA ALA A 322 8.17 23.69 -0.52
C ALA A 322 7.23 24.84 -0.92
N LEU A 323 6.31 25.27 -0.04
CA LEU A 323 5.46 26.44 -0.27
C LEU A 323 6.28 27.71 -0.47
N GLY A 324 7.27 27.95 0.41
CA GLY A 324 8.18 29.08 0.30
C GLY A 324 8.95 29.06 -1.03
N ARG A 325 9.56 27.91 -1.37
CA ARG A 325 10.38 27.75 -2.58
C ARG A 325 9.57 27.83 -3.88
N TYR A 326 8.52 27.03 -3.99
CA TYR A 326 7.89 26.73 -5.27
C TYR A 326 6.63 27.55 -5.54
N VAL A 327 5.91 27.98 -4.50
CA VAL A 327 4.67 28.75 -4.65
C VAL A 327 4.91 30.23 -4.40
N GLN A 328 5.45 30.58 -3.24
CA GLN A 328 5.69 31.97 -2.83
C GLN A 328 6.92 32.58 -3.52
N LYS A 329 7.83 31.72 -4.02
CA LYS A 329 9.13 32.11 -4.60
C LYS A 329 10.00 32.91 -3.61
N GLU A 330 9.87 32.59 -2.32
CA GLU A 330 10.67 33.07 -1.20
C GLU A 330 11.27 31.87 -0.44
N PRO A 331 12.43 31.33 -0.85
CA PRO A 331 12.98 30.08 -0.29
C PRO A 331 13.18 30.10 1.23
N GLU A 332 13.41 31.28 1.81
CA GLU A 332 13.60 31.46 3.25
C GLU A 332 12.28 31.49 4.05
N ALA A 333 11.13 31.65 3.40
CA ALA A 333 9.84 31.81 4.07
C ALA A 333 9.50 30.59 4.93
N GLY A 334 9.53 29.37 4.36
CA GLY A 334 9.23 28.15 5.08
C GLY A 334 10.09 27.95 6.34
N TYR A 335 11.39 28.26 6.27
CA TYR A 335 12.26 28.18 7.46
C TYR A 335 11.96 29.23 8.51
N ARG A 336 11.52 30.43 8.10
CA ARG A 336 11.03 31.45 9.04
C ARG A 336 9.78 30.96 9.76
N GLU A 337 8.83 30.35 9.05
CA GLU A 337 7.60 29.81 9.67
C GLU A 337 7.90 28.64 10.59
N ILE A 338 8.77 27.69 10.20
CA ILE A 338 9.23 26.62 11.10
C ILE A 338 9.84 27.21 12.38
N LYS A 339 10.70 28.23 12.24
CA LYS A 339 11.30 28.88 13.41
C LYS A 339 10.26 29.58 14.28
N SER A 340 9.30 30.26 13.65
CA SER A 340 8.20 30.98 14.29
C SER A 340 7.32 30.03 15.11
N ALA A 341 6.77 28.99 14.47
CA ALA A 341 5.93 27.96 15.08
C ALA A 341 6.60 27.34 16.31
N LEU A 342 7.85 26.91 16.16
CA LEU A 342 8.59 26.30 17.26
C LEU A 342 8.95 27.29 18.37
N SER A 343 8.95 28.60 18.09
CA SER A 343 9.24 29.65 19.08
C SER A 343 8.00 30.15 19.83
N ALA A 344 6.78 29.90 19.33
CA ALA A 344 5.54 30.37 19.95
C ALA A 344 5.22 29.70 21.31
N ASP A 345 5.89 28.59 21.64
CA ASP A 345 5.69 27.79 22.86
C ASP A 345 6.53 28.25 24.10
N VAL A 346 6.87 29.54 24.22
CA VAL A 346 7.70 30.05 25.36
C VAL A 346 6.93 30.04 26.71
N GLY A 347 5.79 29.34 26.81
CA GLY A 347 4.93 29.33 27.99
C GLY A 347 5.16 28.21 29.00
N ALA A 348 5.64 27.03 28.62
CA ALA A 348 5.73 25.92 29.57
C ALA A 348 6.77 24.84 29.21
N ARG A 349 7.83 24.80 30.03
CA ARG A 349 8.77 23.67 30.24
C ARG A 349 9.93 23.55 29.25
N SER A 350 11.05 24.16 29.63
CA SER A 350 12.37 23.74 29.15
C SER A 350 12.72 22.33 29.68
N LEU A 351 12.52 21.33 28.84
CA LEU A 351 13.41 20.16 28.74
C LEU A 351 13.94 20.18 27.30
N ARG A 352 15.20 19.78 27.08
CA ARG A 352 15.94 19.89 25.80
C ARG A 352 15.01 19.72 24.59
N ARG A 353 14.71 20.83 23.89
CA ARG A 353 13.92 20.77 22.66
C ARG A 353 14.70 19.93 21.64
N PRO A 354 14.07 18.96 20.96
CA PRO A 354 14.72 18.32 19.84
C PRO A 354 15.09 19.40 18.80
N PRO A 355 16.18 19.19 18.03
CA PRO A 355 16.54 20.12 16.96
C PRO A 355 15.36 20.26 15.99
N PRO A 356 15.16 21.43 15.36
CA PRO A 356 14.11 21.59 14.37
C PRO A 356 14.23 20.54 13.27
N PRO A 357 13.12 20.07 12.69
CA PRO A 357 13.15 19.12 11.58
C PRO A 357 13.97 19.69 10.43
N GLN A 358 14.73 18.82 9.75
CA GLN A 358 15.65 19.17 8.68
C GLN A 358 15.20 18.51 7.36
N PRO A 359 14.15 19.02 6.70
CA PRO A 359 13.58 18.40 5.51
C PRO A 359 14.60 18.20 4.38
N ASP A 360 15.48 19.16 4.12
CA ASP A 360 16.51 19.00 3.06
C ASP A 360 17.54 17.92 3.39
N ALA A 361 17.89 17.78 4.67
CA ALA A 361 18.82 16.75 5.09
C ALA A 361 18.18 15.36 4.93
N ALA A 362 16.89 15.24 5.28
CA ALA A 362 16.14 14.01 5.07
C ALA A 362 16.00 13.67 3.57
N GLY A 363 15.67 14.66 2.73
CA GLY A 363 15.64 14.50 1.27
C GLY A 363 17.00 14.09 0.69
N THR A 364 18.09 14.68 1.19
CA THR A 364 19.47 14.29 0.79
C THR A 364 19.77 12.83 1.14
N VAL A 365 19.35 12.37 2.32
CA VAL A 365 19.52 10.96 2.73
C VAL A 365 18.69 10.03 1.83
N ALA A 366 17.45 10.39 1.55
CA ALA A 366 16.57 9.61 0.67
C ALA A 366 17.14 9.50 -0.75
N ALA A 367 17.59 10.61 -1.34
CA ALA A 367 18.23 10.61 -2.66
C ALA A 367 19.50 9.73 -2.69
N ALA A 368 20.32 9.78 -1.65
CA ALA A 368 21.50 8.92 -1.53
C ALA A 368 21.13 7.42 -1.43
N GLN A 369 20.07 7.08 -0.70
CA GLN A 369 19.54 5.71 -0.62
C GLN A 369 19.02 5.24 -1.98
N ALA A 370 18.25 6.09 -2.68
CA ALA A 370 17.74 5.80 -4.01
C ALA A 370 18.90 5.54 -4.99
N LEU A 371 19.90 6.43 -5.04
CA LEU A 371 21.10 6.25 -5.88
C LEU A 371 21.83 4.94 -5.58
N ALA A 372 22.03 4.62 -4.30
CA ALA A 372 22.69 3.38 -3.90
C ALA A 372 21.92 2.16 -4.40
N ARG A 373 20.58 2.19 -4.32
CA ARG A 373 19.72 1.10 -4.78
C ARG A 373 19.69 0.98 -6.31
N VAL A 374 19.65 2.10 -7.03
CA VAL A 374 19.76 2.13 -8.51
C VAL A 374 21.10 1.53 -8.95
N ASN A 375 22.20 1.96 -8.34
CA ASN A 375 23.54 1.48 -8.68
C ASN A 375 23.75 0.00 -8.32
N HIS A 376 23.10 -0.49 -7.27
CA HIS A 376 23.07 -1.92 -6.97
C HIS A 376 22.41 -2.72 -8.11
N ALA A 377 21.22 -2.32 -8.56
CA ALA A 377 20.52 -2.97 -9.67
C ALA A 377 21.31 -2.88 -10.99
N ARG A 378 21.88 -1.71 -11.30
CA ARG A 378 22.71 -1.50 -12.50
C ARG A 378 23.96 -2.37 -12.48
N THR A 379 24.65 -2.45 -11.35
CA THR A 379 25.84 -3.30 -11.21
C THR A 379 25.48 -4.77 -11.40
N ALA A 380 24.35 -5.23 -10.82
CA ALA A 380 23.85 -6.59 -11.01
C ALA A 380 23.52 -6.89 -12.49
N ALA A 381 23.08 -5.89 -13.25
CA ALA A 381 22.83 -5.98 -14.68
C ALA A 381 24.09 -5.84 -15.57
N GLY A 382 25.26 -5.59 -14.98
CA GLY A 382 26.52 -5.36 -15.70
C GLY A 382 26.67 -3.96 -16.30
N LEU A 383 25.94 -2.98 -15.78
CA LEU A 383 25.98 -1.58 -16.20
C LEU A 383 26.88 -0.74 -15.30
N ALA A 384 27.36 0.38 -15.84
CA ALA A 384 28.10 1.38 -15.06
C ALA A 384 27.18 2.07 -14.04
N ALA A 385 27.74 2.39 -12.88
CA ALA A 385 27.10 3.23 -11.89
C ALA A 385 26.84 4.64 -12.46
N VAL A 386 25.74 5.24 -12.02
CA VAL A 386 25.34 6.62 -12.31
C VAL A 386 25.60 7.48 -11.07
N HIS A 387 25.43 8.79 -11.23
CA HIS A 387 25.58 9.75 -10.14
C HIS A 387 24.29 10.52 -9.88
N LEU A 388 24.14 11.06 -8.67
CA LEU A 388 23.10 12.05 -8.39
C LEU A 388 23.48 13.38 -9.02
N ASP A 389 22.53 13.98 -9.74
CA ASP A 389 22.62 15.34 -10.24
C ASP A 389 21.72 16.27 -9.42
N ALA A 390 22.26 17.40 -8.99
CA ALA A 390 21.56 18.33 -8.12
C ALA A 390 20.43 19.09 -8.83
N HIS A 391 20.53 19.29 -10.15
CA HIS A 391 19.49 19.97 -10.93
C HIS A 391 18.32 19.02 -11.19
N LEU A 392 18.58 17.78 -11.56
CA LEU A 392 17.55 16.74 -11.66
C LEU A 392 16.87 16.50 -10.30
N THR A 393 17.65 16.48 -9.21
CA THR A 393 17.09 16.34 -7.85
C THR A 393 16.17 17.51 -7.49
N ALA A 394 16.56 18.75 -7.81
CA ALA A 394 15.72 19.91 -7.57
C ALA A 394 14.45 19.93 -8.43
N SER A 395 14.54 19.40 -9.65
CA SER A 395 13.41 19.25 -10.57
C SER A 395 12.41 18.20 -10.07
N ALA A 396 12.89 17.01 -9.68
CA ALA A 396 12.08 15.97 -9.05
C ALA A 396 11.42 16.48 -7.75
N ASP A 397 12.15 17.23 -6.92
CA ASP A 397 11.60 17.80 -5.68
C ASP A 397 10.48 18.82 -5.95
N SER A 398 10.70 19.69 -6.93
CA SER A 398 9.68 20.64 -7.40
C SER A 398 8.44 19.91 -7.90
N HIS A 399 8.60 18.83 -8.64
CA HIS A 399 7.49 18.11 -9.26
C HIS A 399 6.69 17.28 -8.24
N ALA A 400 7.38 16.59 -7.33
CA ALA A 400 6.76 15.86 -6.23
C ALA A 400 5.84 16.77 -5.38
N PHE A 401 6.31 17.97 -5.03
CA PHE A 401 5.49 18.95 -4.32
C PHE A 401 4.44 19.62 -5.21
N TYR A 402 4.71 19.85 -6.49
CA TYR A 402 3.70 20.28 -7.45
C TYR A 402 2.50 19.33 -7.47
N TRP A 403 2.73 18.01 -7.44
CA TRP A 403 1.65 17.03 -7.33
C TRP A 403 0.86 17.22 -6.04
N LEU A 404 1.51 17.32 -4.87
CA LEU A 404 0.82 17.54 -3.60
C LEU A 404 0.00 18.84 -3.57
N PHE A 405 0.52 19.93 -4.15
CA PHE A 405 -0.22 21.20 -4.25
C PHE A 405 -1.43 21.14 -5.15
N ASN A 406 -1.53 20.13 -6.03
CA ASN A 406 -2.51 20.07 -7.10
C ASN A 406 -3.20 18.71 -7.21
N ASN A 407 -3.12 17.84 -6.19
CA ASN A 407 -3.54 16.43 -6.30
C ASN A 407 -5.04 16.23 -6.55
N LEU A 408 -5.86 17.27 -6.31
CA LEU A 408 -7.29 17.31 -6.62
C LEU A 408 -7.58 17.81 -8.06
N ALA A 409 -6.57 18.26 -8.80
CA ALA A 409 -6.73 18.71 -10.17
C ALA A 409 -6.85 17.50 -11.11
N PRO A 410 -7.86 17.47 -12.01
CA PRO A 410 -7.99 16.38 -12.98
C PRO A 410 -6.76 16.22 -13.90
N SER A 411 -5.97 17.28 -14.06
CA SER A 411 -4.77 17.30 -14.90
C SER A 411 -3.61 16.46 -14.37
N VAL A 412 -3.60 16.11 -13.08
CA VAL A 412 -2.53 15.31 -12.46
C VAL A 412 -2.97 13.87 -12.14
N SER A 413 -4.17 13.48 -12.59
CA SER A 413 -4.65 12.10 -12.49
C SER A 413 -4.03 11.20 -13.57
N ASP A 414 -3.97 9.90 -13.29
CA ASP A 414 -3.51 8.88 -14.24
C ASP A 414 -2.14 9.25 -14.81
N LEU A 415 -1.92 9.12 -16.13
CA LEU A 415 -0.67 9.54 -16.78
C LEU A 415 -0.43 11.06 -16.78
N GLY A 416 -1.42 11.86 -16.36
CA GLY A 416 -1.26 13.30 -16.13
C GLY A 416 -0.33 13.61 -14.98
N ILE A 417 -0.04 12.66 -14.09
CA ILE A 417 0.87 12.82 -12.96
C ILE A 417 2.27 13.30 -13.38
N HIS A 418 2.74 12.91 -14.56
CA HIS A 418 4.04 13.31 -15.13
C HIS A 418 4.08 14.76 -15.66
N LEU A 419 2.93 15.44 -15.70
CA LEU A 419 2.76 16.73 -16.34
C LEU A 419 2.47 17.84 -15.33
N GLU A 420 2.93 19.04 -15.66
CA GLU A 420 2.50 20.25 -14.95
C GLU A 420 1.62 21.14 -15.82
N THR A 421 0.63 21.78 -15.19
CA THR A 421 -0.32 22.68 -15.82
C THR A 421 0.07 24.13 -15.54
N PRO A 422 0.30 24.95 -16.59
CA PRO A 422 0.64 26.35 -16.42
C PRO A 422 -0.37 27.11 -15.56
N GLY A 423 0.13 27.87 -14.59
CA GLY A 423 -0.68 28.69 -13.70
C GLY A 423 -1.17 28.00 -12.43
N LEU A 424 -0.95 26.69 -12.29
CA LEU A 424 -1.18 26.00 -11.02
C LEU A 424 -0.02 26.25 -10.03
N PRO A 425 -0.28 26.24 -8.70
CA PRO A 425 0.74 26.38 -7.68
C PRO A 425 1.93 25.45 -7.88
N GLY A 426 3.15 26.00 -7.80
CA GLY A 426 4.38 25.23 -7.95
C GLY A 426 4.87 25.03 -9.38
N TYR A 427 4.12 25.46 -10.40
CA TYR A 427 4.50 25.28 -11.81
C TYR A 427 5.94 25.73 -12.11
N SER A 428 6.69 24.84 -12.77
CA SER A 428 8.08 24.97 -13.17
C SER A 428 8.29 24.60 -14.65
N GLY A 429 7.48 23.68 -15.20
CA GLY A 429 7.52 23.29 -16.60
C GLY A 429 6.58 22.12 -16.91
N GLN A 430 5.93 22.13 -18.07
CA GLN A 430 4.90 21.12 -18.40
C GLN A 430 5.44 19.68 -18.47
N PHE A 431 6.67 19.49 -18.96
CA PHE A 431 7.28 18.19 -19.19
C PHE A 431 8.57 18.05 -18.37
N PRO A 432 9.04 16.82 -18.07
CA PRO A 432 10.27 16.60 -17.28
C PRO A 432 11.47 17.41 -17.78
N TRP A 433 11.73 17.43 -19.09
CA TRP A 433 12.84 18.20 -19.67
C TRP A 433 12.68 19.72 -19.53
N ALA A 434 11.45 20.24 -19.49
CA ALA A 434 11.20 21.66 -19.27
C ALA A 434 11.41 22.04 -17.80
N ARG A 435 11.01 21.16 -16.87
CA ARG A 435 11.26 21.34 -15.42
C ARG A 435 12.75 21.33 -15.13
N ALA A 436 13.46 20.31 -15.60
CA ALA A 436 14.90 20.20 -15.37
C ALA A 436 15.68 21.39 -15.95
N ALA A 437 15.27 21.88 -17.13
CA ALA A 437 15.84 23.09 -17.72
C ALA A 437 15.60 24.35 -16.85
N ALA A 438 14.44 24.46 -16.19
CA ALA A 438 14.16 25.54 -15.24
C ALA A 438 15.09 25.49 -14.01
N TYR A 439 15.60 24.31 -13.65
CA TYR A 439 16.59 24.09 -12.60
C TYR A 439 18.05 24.04 -13.09
N GLY A 440 18.28 24.35 -14.38
CA GLY A 440 19.62 24.50 -14.96
C GLY A 440 20.22 23.24 -15.58
N TYR A 441 19.47 22.15 -15.70
CA TYR A 441 19.92 20.96 -16.41
C TYR A 441 19.81 21.18 -17.94
N ALA A 442 20.95 21.21 -18.63
CA ALA A 442 21.01 21.67 -20.02
C ALA A 442 20.61 20.60 -21.06
N ASP A 443 20.70 19.32 -20.73
CA ASP A 443 20.46 18.22 -21.66
C ASP A 443 18.96 17.84 -21.66
N PRO A 444 18.25 17.90 -22.79
CA PRO A 444 16.81 17.64 -22.83
C PRO A 444 16.46 16.15 -22.82
N ARG A 445 17.45 15.24 -22.87
CA ARG A 445 17.20 13.78 -22.84
C ARG A 445 16.90 13.33 -21.42
N ILE A 446 15.66 13.55 -21.02
CA ILE A 446 15.17 13.24 -19.68
C ILE A 446 14.02 12.23 -19.75
N GLY A 447 14.03 11.30 -18.81
CA GLY A 447 12.90 10.44 -18.49
C GLY A 447 12.48 10.63 -17.05
N GLU A 448 11.38 9.99 -16.66
CA GLU A 448 10.82 10.09 -15.31
C GLU A 448 10.10 8.80 -14.94
N ASP A 449 10.28 8.37 -13.69
CA ASP A 449 9.47 7.33 -13.05
C ASP A 449 8.85 7.88 -11.77
N ILE A 450 7.59 7.52 -11.51
CA ILE A 450 6.84 7.92 -10.31
C ILE A 450 6.26 6.68 -9.64
N THR A 451 6.23 6.65 -8.31
CA THR A 451 5.51 5.61 -7.55
C THR A 451 5.02 6.15 -6.20
N HIS A 452 4.33 5.28 -5.45
CA HIS A 452 3.70 5.58 -4.17
C HIS A 452 3.97 4.44 -3.16
N ARG A 453 5.23 4.25 -2.75
CA ARG A 453 5.69 3.11 -1.92
C ARG A 453 6.15 3.47 -0.50
N GLY A 454 6.32 4.74 -0.17
CA GLY A 454 6.67 5.19 1.18
C GLY A 454 8.16 5.13 1.49
N GLY A 455 9.01 5.34 0.47
CA GLY A 455 10.44 5.55 0.68
C GLY A 455 11.36 5.12 -0.48
N ALA A 456 12.53 5.76 -0.55
CA ALA A 456 13.55 5.57 -1.59
C ALA A 456 13.88 4.12 -1.97
N VAL A 457 14.12 3.22 -1.00
CA VAL A 457 14.49 1.84 -1.32
C VAL A 457 13.30 1.08 -1.90
N ALA A 458 12.10 1.24 -1.30
CA ALA A 458 10.89 0.58 -1.76
C ALA A 458 10.48 1.09 -3.16
N ALA A 459 10.61 2.39 -3.42
CA ALA A 459 10.33 2.99 -4.72
C ALA A 459 11.27 2.47 -5.81
N VAL A 460 12.58 2.46 -5.56
CA VAL A 460 13.54 1.91 -6.55
C VAL A 460 13.35 0.41 -6.74
N ASP A 461 13.02 -0.34 -5.69
CA ASP A 461 12.68 -1.75 -5.83
C ASP A 461 11.43 -1.98 -6.67
N ASP A 462 10.41 -1.16 -6.49
CA ASP A 462 9.20 -1.21 -7.31
C ASP A 462 9.53 -1.00 -8.78
N TRP A 463 10.23 0.09 -9.11
CA TRP A 463 10.63 0.41 -10.48
C TRP A 463 11.56 -0.64 -11.10
N VAL A 464 12.53 -1.17 -10.35
CA VAL A 464 13.41 -2.24 -10.83
C VAL A 464 12.65 -3.54 -11.03
N ASN A 465 11.65 -3.85 -10.21
CA ASN A 465 10.91 -5.11 -10.31
C ASN A 465 9.75 -5.05 -11.32
N SER A 466 9.42 -3.88 -11.85
CA SER A 466 8.40 -3.68 -12.88
C SER A 466 8.95 -3.84 -14.32
N VAL A 467 8.15 -3.50 -15.33
CA VAL A 467 8.46 -3.60 -16.76
C VAL A 467 8.85 -2.26 -17.38
N PHE A 468 7.95 -1.27 -17.37
CA PHE A 468 8.16 0.02 -18.02
C PHE A 468 9.15 0.89 -17.25
N HIS A 469 8.97 1.04 -15.93
CA HIS A 469 9.90 1.83 -15.10
C HIS A 469 11.34 1.26 -15.16
N ARG A 470 11.47 -0.08 -15.17
CA ARG A 470 12.78 -0.75 -15.32
C ARG A 470 13.56 -0.30 -16.56
N PHE A 471 12.89 0.03 -17.67
CA PHE A 471 13.58 0.34 -18.92
C PHE A 471 14.48 1.56 -18.77
N ALA A 472 14.01 2.65 -18.15
CA ALA A 472 14.81 3.85 -17.94
C ALA A 472 16.04 3.57 -17.04
N LEU A 473 15.83 2.84 -15.94
CA LEU A 473 16.86 2.47 -14.97
C LEU A 473 17.99 1.63 -15.56
N LEU A 474 17.68 0.75 -16.52
CA LEU A 474 18.63 -0.20 -17.11
C LEU A 474 19.10 0.18 -18.51
N ARG A 475 18.79 1.40 -18.96
CA ARG A 475 19.37 1.96 -20.18
C ARG A 475 20.89 2.12 -20.06
N PRO A 476 21.67 1.66 -21.07
CA PRO A 476 23.13 1.82 -21.07
C PRO A 476 23.60 3.27 -21.11
N ASP A 477 22.80 4.17 -21.68
CA ASP A 477 23.08 5.60 -21.84
C ASP A 477 22.59 6.46 -20.67
N LEU A 478 22.03 5.87 -19.61
CA LEU A 478 21.74 6.57 -18.36
C LEU A 478 23.05 6.98 -17.68
N THR A 479 23.17 8.26 -17.32
CA THR A 479 24.39 8.82 -16.73
C THR A 479 24.17 9.48 -15.37
N ALA A 480 23.00 10.09 -15.17
CA ALA A 480 22.64 10.82 -13.97
C ALA A 480 21.21 10.50 -13.55
N VAL A 481 20.92 10.64 -12.26
CA VAL A 481 19.56 10.57 -11.71
C VAL A 481 19.32 11.74 -10.75
N GLY A 482 18.07 12.19 -10.65
CA GLY A 482 17.56 13.02 -9.58
C GLY A 482 16.47 12.26 -8.83
N TYR A 483 16.32 12.47 -7.52
CA TYR A 483 15.31 11.78 -6.74
C TYR A 483 14.68 12.71 -5.71
N SER A 484 13.36 12.65 -5.57
CA SER A 484 12.64 13.21 -4.43
C SER A 484 11.60 12.24 -3.88
N GLN A 485 11.22 12.49 -2.63
CA GLN A 485 10.03 11.93 -2.01
C GLN A 485 9.33 13.05 -1.25
N ALA A 486 8.00 13.09 -1.36
CA ALA A 486 7.16 14.01 -0.61
C ALA A 486 5.96 13.27 -0.05
N GLN A 487 5.51 13.66 1.15
CA GLN A 487 4.40 13.01 1.83
C GLN A 487 3.66 14.00 2.73
N VAL A 488 2.34 13.87 2.76
CA VAL A 488 1.46 14.40 3.80
C VAL A 488 0.42 13.31 4.07
N GLY A 489 0.27 12.85 5.31
CA GLY A 489 -0.67 11.76 5.63
C GLY A 489 -0.47 10.52 4.75
N SER A 490 -1.53 10.01 4.13
CA SER A 490 -1.50 8.89 3.18
C SER A 490 -1.11 9.28 1.75
N LEU A 491 -1.02 10.58 1.46
CA LEU A 491 -0.66 11.10 0.14
C LEU A 491 0.86 11.22 0.08
N LEU A 492 1.48 10.29 -0.61
CA LEU A 492 2.92 10.25 -0.78
C LEU A 492 3.26 10.09 -2.26
N ILE A 493 4.43 10.54 -2.65
CA ILE A 493 4.94 10.44 -4.02
C ILE A 493 6.46 10.31 -3.98
N GLU A 494 6.99 9.34 -4.69
CA GLU A 494 8.41 9.26 -5.02
C GLU A 494 8.59 9.52 -6.51
N ASP A 495 9.54 10.37 -6.84
CA ASP A 495 9.83 10.82 -8.20
C ASP A 495 11.32 10.64 -8.49
N MET A 496 11.65 10.01 -9.62
CA MET A 496 13.00 9.89 -10.14
C MET A 496 13.10 10.43 -11.56
N GLU A 497 13.90 11.48 -11.72
CA GLU A 497 14.29 11.99 -13.04
C GLU A 497 15.57 11.31 -13.54
N PHE A 498 15.60 10.99 -14.83
CA PHE A 498 16.71 10.31 -15.49
C PHE A 498 17.42 11.22 -16.47
N GLY A 499 18.75 11.34 -16.36
CA GLY A 499 19.59 12.06 -17.31
C GLY A 499 20.33 11.11 -18.27
N PHE A 500 19.95 11.13 -19.55
CA PHE A 500 20.56 10.29 -20.58
C PHE A 500 21.59 11.04 -21.43
N ALA A 501 22.70 10.36 -21.75
CA ALA A 501 23.65 10.83 -22.75
C ALA A 501 23.11 10.62 -24.17
N VAL A 502 23.83 11.13 -25.17
CA VAL A 502 23.61 10.70 -26.57
C VAL A 502 23.79 9.18 -26.62
N ALA A 503 22.75 8.46 -27.03
CA ALA A 503 22.83 7.03 -27.17
C ALA A 503 23.95 6.62 -28.15
N ALA A 504 24.70 5.60 -27.78
CA ALA A 504 25.73 4.97 -28.60
C ALA A 504 25.50 3.46 -28.65
N PRO A 505 26.03 2.74 -29.66
CA PRO A 505 25.97 1.28 -29.68
C PRO A 505 26.47 0.69 -28.36
N ALA A 506 25.68 -0.18 -27.75
CA ALA A 506 25.96 -0.77 -26.45
C ALA A 506 25.56 -2.24 -26.42
N VAL A 507 26.17 -3.01 -25.52
CA VAL A 507 25.81 -4.40 -25.29
C VAL A 507 24.37 -4.47 -24.76
N PRO A 508 23.47 -5.28 -25.34
CA PRO A 508 22.12 -5.45 -24.82
C PRO A 508 22.13 -5.93 -23.38
N VAL A 509 21.24 -5.38 -22.55
CA VAL A 509 21.15 -5.64 -21.11
C VAL A 509 20.01 -6.61 -20.83
N ALA A 510 20.32 -7.73 -20.18
CA ALA A 510 19.31 -8.70 -19.76
C ALA A 510 18.99 -8.50 -18.28
N TYR A 511 17.71 -8.54 -17.93
CA TYR A 511 17.28 -8.51 -16.53
C TYR A 511 16.13 -9.51 -16.29
N PRO A 512 16.15 -10.36 -15.26
CA PRO A 512 17.29 -10.64 -14.39
C PRO A 512 18.55 -11.00 -15.18
N ALA A 513 19.71 -10.62 -14.65
CA ALA A 513 20.98 -10.89 -15.29
C ALA A 513 21.26 -12.41 -15.38
N GLY A 514 22.15 -12.81 -16.30
CA GLY A 514 22.57 -14.20 -16.40
C GLY A 514 23.24 -14.69 -15.12
N GLY A 515 22.70 -15.75 -14.53
CA GLY A 515 23.15 -16.31 -13.25
C GLY A 515 22.55 -15.65 -12.01
N ALA A 516 21.62 -14.70 -12.17
CA ALA A 516 20.92 -14.10 -11.04
C ALA A 516 20.23 -15.17 -10.17
N ARG A 517 20.27 -14.97 -8.86
CA ARG A 517 19.60 -15.79 -7.85
C ARG A 517 18.63 -14.92 -7.07
N ASP A 518 17.75 -15.57 -6.31
CA ASP A 518 16.78 -14.89 -5.45
C ASP A 518 15.88 -13.92 -6.23
N VAL A 519 15.59 -14.25 -7.50
CA VAL A 519 14.66 -13.49 -8.34
C VAL A 519 13.23 -13.71 -7.82
N PRO A 520 12.40 -12.68 -7.61
CA PRO A 520 11.03 -12.91 -7.18
C PRO A 520 10.31 -13.88 -8.14
N ALA A 521 9.41 -14.70 -7.59
CA ALA A 521 8.65 -15.65 -8.40
C ALA A 521 7.42 -14.98 -9.05
N ILE A 522 6.94 -13.91 -8.43
CA ILE A 522 5.67 -13.24 -8.71
C ILE A 522 5.95 -11.80 -9.14
N PHE A 523 5.15 -11.31 -10.07
CA PHE A 523 4.96 -9.90 -10.34
C PHE A 523 3.48 -9.59 -10.13
N VAL A 524 3.22 -8.70 -9.17
CA VAL A 524 1.92 -8.08 -8.95
C VAL A 524 1.92 -6.84 -9.80
N ASP A 525 1.11 -6.84 -10.85
CA ASP A 525 1.01 -5.70 -11.75
C ASP A 525 0.58 -4.43 -11.00
N ASN A 526 1.41 -3.40 -11.12
CA ASN A 526 1.26 -2.12 -10.46
C ASN A 526 1.68 -0.95 -11.36
N GLU A 527 1.69 -1.17 -12.68
CA GLU A 527 2.13 -0.17 -13.64
C GLU A 527 0.97 0.47 -14.38
N LEU A 528 1.16 1.74 -14.73
CA LEU A 528 0.29 2.46 -15.64
C LEU A 528 1.17 3.06 -16.75
N PRO A 529 1.06 2.58 -18.01
CA PRO A 529 0.15 1.56 -18.51
C PRO A 529 0.46 0.14 -18.00
N ASP A 530 -0.58 -0.69 -17.94
CA ASP A 530 -0.49 -2.09 -17.52
C ASP A 530 0.24 -2.95 -18.59
N PRO A 531 1.36 -3.63 -18.28
CA PRO A 531 2.08 -4.50 -19.21
C PRO A 531 1.37 -5.86 -19.42
N VAL A 532 0.43 -6.23 -18.55
CA VAL A 532 -0.39 -7.42 -18.67
C VAL A 532 -1.59 -7.14 -19.61
N PRO A 533 -1.86 -7.99 -20.60
CA PRO A 533 -3.00 -7.77 -21.49
C PRO A 533 -4.33 -7.71 -20.73
N ALA A 534 -5.21 -6.80 -21.14
CA ALA A 534 -6.52 -6.62 -20.51
C ALA A 534 -7.32 -7.93 -20.40
N GLY A 535 -7.94 -8.16 -19.24
CA GLY A 535 -8.76 -9.34 -18.94
C GLY A 535 -7.96 -10.63 -18.71
N LYS A 536 -6.66 -10.51 -18.42
CA LYS A 536 -5.81 -11.62 -17.97
C LYS A 536 -5.59 -11.53 -16.45
N PRO A 537 -5.19 -12.65 -15.80
CA PRO A 537 -4.82 -12.62 -14.40
C PRO A 537 -3.67 -11.64 -14.15
N ARG A 538 -3.77 -10.87 -13.06
CA ARG A 538 -2.83 -9.78 -12.72
C ARG A 538 -1.61 -10.27 -11.96
N THR A 539 -1.78 -11.30 -11.15
CA THR A 539 -0.66 -12.00 -10.51
C THR A 539 0.01 -12.89 -11.56
N THR A 540 1.14 -12.41 -12.05
CA THR A 540 1.93 -13.04 -13.11
C THR A 540 3.28 -13.51 -12.56
N GLY A 541 4.06 -14.21 -13.37
CA GLY A 541 5.44 -14.49 -12.98
C GLY A 541 6.34 -13.27 -13.20
N TYR A 542 7.48 -13.26 -12.53
CA TYR A 542 8.40 -12.13 -12.60
C TYR A 542 8.87 -11.81 -14.04
N PRO A 543 8.84 -10.53 -14.47
CA PRO A 543 9.13 -10.14 -15.84
C PRO A 543 10.62 -10.27 -16.17
N VAL A 544 10.89 -10.75 -17.38
CA VAL A 544 12.23 -10.85 -17.96
C VAL A 544 12.35 -9.83 -19.10
N THR A 545 13.35 -8.95 -19.05
CA THR A 545 13.55 -7.89 -20.03
C THR A 545 14.88 -8.01 -20.77
N MET A 546 14.88 -7.49 -22.00
CA MET A 546 16.07 -7.22 -22.80
C MET A 546 16.03 -5.77 -23.26
N THR A 547 16.95 -4.94 -22.79
CA THR A 547 17.07 -3.54 -23.17
C THR A 547 18.22 -3.37 -24.15
N PHE A 548 17.92 -2.86 -25.33
CA PHE A 548 18.91 -2.56 -26.36
C PHE A 548 19.21 -1.05 -26.36
N SER A 549 20.35 -0.67 -26.95
CA SER A 549 20.70 0.75 -27.09
C SER A 549 19.65 1.50 -27.90
N GLN A 550 19.31 2.73 -27.49
CA GLN A 550 18.49 3.65 -28.26
C GLN A 550 19.12 4.09 -29.59
N ALA A 551 20.42 3.90 -29.79
CA ALA A 551 21.09 4.14 -31.06
C ALA A 551 20.86 3.03 -32.10
N ALA A 552 20.32 1.88 -31.68
CA ALA A 552 20.13 0.71 -32.54
C ALA A 552 18.76 0.70 -33.21
N THR A 553 18.63 -0.05 -34.30
CA THR A 553 17.34 -0.48 -34.86
C THR A 553 17.07 -1.93 -34.49
N VAL A 554 15.98 -2.21 -33.77
CA VAL A 554 15.71 -3.53 -33.19
C VAL A 554 14.39 -4.11 -33.68
N SER A 555 14.42 -5.38 -34.09
CA SER A 555 13.22 -6.18 -34.35
C SER A 555 13.34 -7.52 -33.65
N VAL A 556 12.41 -7.83 -32.74
CA VAL A 556 12.42 -9.09 -31.97
C VAL A 556 11.62 -10.15 -32.70
N ALA A 557 12.27 -11.26 -33.05
CA ALA A 557 11.65 -12.38 -33.73
C ALA A 557 11.02 -13.39 -32.75
N SER A 558 11.67 -13.60 -31.59
CA SER A 558 11.12 -14.42 -30.51
C SER A 558 11.72 -14.06 -29.17
N PHE A 559 10.92 -14.14 -28.11
CA PHE A 559 11.36 -14.11 -26.72
C PHE A 559 10.62 -15.22 -25.98
N ALA A 560 11.34 -16.15 -25.38
CA ALA A 560 10.78 -17.33 -24.74
C ALA A 560 11.46 -17.62 -23.39
N LEU A 561 10.70 -18.25 -22.50
CA LEU A 561 11.17 -18.74 -21.21
C LEU A 561 10.90 -20.25 -21.13
N THR A 562 11.87 -21.01 -20.63
CA THR A 562 11.78 -22.45 -20.40
C THR A 562 11.90 -22.73 -18.91
N GLY A 563 10.97 -23.53 -18.40
CA GLY A 563 10.89 -23.90 -16.99
C GLY A 563 11.91 -24.97 -16.57
N PRO A 564 11.99 -25.27 -15.27
CA PRO A 564 12.89 -26.29 -14.71
C PRO A 564 12.61 -27.70 -15.23
N ASP A 565 11.38 -27.97 -15.70
CA ASP A 565 10.98 -29.23 -16.31
C ASP A 565 11.31 -29.34 -17.82
N GLY A 566 12.00 -28.33 -18.37
CA GLY A 566 12.36 -28.23 -19.77
C GLY A 566 11.22 -27.83 -20.71
N LYS A 567 10.04 -27.47 -20.18
CA LYS A 567 8.90 -27.05 -21.01
C LYS A 567 8.85 -25.53 -21.21
N PRO A 568 8.29 -25.05 -22.33
CA PRO A 568 8.01 -23.63 -22.51
C PRO A 568 7.04 -23.10 -21.44
N VAL A 569 7.35 -21.92 -20.90
CA VAL A 569 6.45 -21.17 -20.03
C VAL A 569 5.52 -20.32 -20.91
N VAL A 570 4.22 -20.37 -20.64
CA VAL A 570 3.25 -19.48 -21.31
C VAL A 570 3.51 -18.07 -20.81
N ALA A 571 3.70 -17.13 -21.74
CA ALA A 571 4.04 -15.75 -21.39
C ALA A 571 3.46 -14.76 -22.40
N TYR A 572 3.28 -13.53 -21.93
CA TYR A 572 3.01 -12.35 -22.76
C TYR A 572 4.35 -11.73 -23.16
N VAL A 573 4.46 -11.25 -24.40
CA VAL A 573 5.69 -10.64 -24.91
C VAL A 573 5.38 -9.23 -25.36
N LEU A 574 6.15 -8.27 -24.85
CA LEU A 574 6.19 -6.89 -25.31
C LEU A 574 7.42 -6.73 -26.20
N SER A 575 7.18 -6.32 -27.45
CA SER A 575 8.25 -6.02 -28.41
C SER A 575 8.61 -4.53 -28.39
N PRO A 576 9.77 -4.15 -28.95
CA PRO A 576 10.12 -2.74 -29.17
C PRO A 576 9.02 -1.96 -29.88
N SER A 577 8.72 -0.79 -29.34
CA SER A 577 7.62 0.11 -29.72
C SER A 577 7.88 1.50 -29.13
N PRO A 578 7.11 2.54 -29.48
CA PRO A 578 7.29 3.86 -28.86
C PRO A 578 7.19 3.85 -27.33
N SER A 579 6.39 2.97 -26.72
CA SER A 579 6.22 2.88 -25.26
C SER A 579 7.25 1.99 -24.56
N THR A 580 7.95 1.14 -25.31
CA THR A 580 9.00 0.24 -24.79
C THR A 580 10.39 0.65 -25.28
N GLU A 581 10.46 1.72 -26.07
CA GLU A 581 11.65 2.14 -26.80
C GLU A 581 12.25 0.96 -27.60
N ASN A 582 13.56 0.72 -27.47
CA ASN A 582 14.23 -0.46 -28.01
C ASN A 582 14.23 -1.66 -27.06
N SER A 583 13.41 -1.67 -26.01
CA SER A 583 13.34 -2.77 -25.04
C SER A 583 12.26 -3.80 -25.39
N ALA A 584 12.48 -5.03 -24.94
CA ALA A 584 11.51 -6.12 -24.99
C ALA A 584 11.30 -6.71 -23.59
N ALA A 585 10.09 -7.18 -23.31
CA ALA A 585 9.75 -7.85 -22.06
C ALA A 585 9.01 -9.16 -22.32
N LEU A 586 9.18 -10.10 -21.39
CA LEU A 586 8.46 -11.36 -21.31
C LEU A 586 7.87 -11.50 -19.91
N LEU A 587 6.54 -11.59 -19.83
CA LEU A 587 5.79 -11.73 -18.59
C LEU A 587 5.17 -13.14 -18.55
N PRO A 588 5.67 -14.06 -17.71
CA PRO A 588 5.03 -15.36 -17.52
C PRO A 588 3.57 -15.21 -17.10
N ALA A 589 2.64 -15.94 -17.73
CA ALA A 589 1.20 -15.82 -17.50
C ALA A 589 0.73 -16.36 -16.13
N SER A 590 1.66 -16.88 -15.32
CA SER A 590 1.40 -17.40 -13.97
C SER A 590 2.67 -17.28 -13.13
N PRO A 591 2.54 -17.22 -11.78
CA PRO A 591 3.67 -17.27 -10.86
C PRO A 591 4.69 -18.34 -11.24
N LEU A 592 5.97 -17.98 -11.13
CA LEU A 592 7.06 -18.94 -11.31
C LEU A 592 7.15 -19.87 -10.09
N GLN A 593 7.72 -21.06 -10.27
CA GLN A 593 8.02 -21.96 -9.17
C GLN A 593 9.11 -21.33 -8.31
N ALA A 594 8.96 -21.37 -6.98
CA ALA A 594 9.99 -20.96 -6.04
C ALA A 594 11.22 -21.88 -6.13
N ASN A 595 12.40 -21.33 -5.85
CA ASN A 595 13.69 -22.03 -5.85
C ASN A 595 13.94 -22.88 -7.11
N ALA A 596 13.61 -22.34 -8.28
CA ALA A 596 13.68 -23.04 -9.56
C ALA A 596 14.50 -22.27 -10.59
N ALA A 597 15.21 -22.99 -11.44
CA ALA A 597 16.00 -22.42 -12.52
C ALA A 597 15.17 -22.29 -13.80
N TYR A 598 15.20 -21.10 -14.41
CA TYR A 598 14.55 -20.80 -15.67
C TYR A 598 15.57 -20.40 -16.72
N THR A 599 15.30 -20.73 -17.99
CA THR A 599 16.16 -20.36 -19.13
C THR A 599 15.41 -19.41 -20.06
N ALA A 600 15.89 -18.18 -20.17
CA ALA A 600 15.37 -17.18 -21.10
C ALA A 600 16.16 -17.22 -22.42
N ARG A 601 15.46 -17.05 -23.54
CA ARG A 601 16.06 -16.94 -24.87
C ARG A 601 15.37 -15.86 -25.69
N ILE A 602 16.15 -14.96 -26.26
CA ILE A 602 15.68 -13.95 -27.23
C ILE A 602 16.44 -14.09 -28.55
N ALA A 603 15.72 -13.97 -29.66
CA ALA A 603 16.26 -13.85 -31.00
C ALA A 603 15.72 -12.56 -31.63
N ALA A 604 16.63 -11.72 -32.14
CA ALA A 604 16.31 -10.41 -32.69
C ALA A 604 17.22 -10.07 -33.88
N THR A 605 16.86 -9.05 -34.62
CA THR A 605 17.72 -8.36 -35.58
C THR A 605 18.08 -6.99 -34.99
N VAL A 606 19.37 -6.71 -34.85
CA VAL A 606 19.92 -5.45 -34.33
C VAL A 606 20.80 -4.84 -35.41
N ASP A 607 20.45 -3.64 -35.90
CA ASP A 607 21.15 -2.94 -36.98
C ASP A 607 21.35 -3.80 -38.24
N GLY A 608 20.34 -4.63 -38.55
CA GLY A 608 20.37 -5.56 -39.69
C GLY A 608 21.14 -6.86 -39.45
N HIS A 609 21.74 -7.04 -38.28
CA HIS A 609 22.49 -8.25 -37.91
C HIS A 609 21.68 -9.16 -36.98
N SER A 610 21.80 -10.47 -37.18
CA SER A 610 21.17 -11.46 -36.30
C SER A 610 21.80 -11.42 -34.91
N PHE A 611 20.96 -11.34 -33.89
CA PHE A 611 21.31 -11.39 -32.48
C PHE A 611 20.54 -12.52 -31.80
N THR A 612 21.21 -13.27 -30.95
CA THR A 612 20.58 -14.29 -30.11
C THR A 612 21.27 -14.33 -28.76
N ARG A 613 20.48 -14.38 -27.69
CA ARG A 613 21.00 -14.55 -26.33
C ARG A 613 20.18 -15.58 -25.58
N THR A 614 20.86 -16.44 -24.83
CA THR A 614 20.28 -17.41 -23.93
C THR A 614 20.97 -17.30 -22.57
N TRP A 615 20.21 -17.22 -21.49
CA TRP A 615 20.73 -17.11 -20.14
C TRP A 615 19.77 -17.75 -19.13
N THR A 616 20.27 -17.99 -17.93
CA THR A 616 19.50 -18.60 -16.84
C THR A 616 19.41 -17.67 -15.63
N PHE A 617 18.38 -17.83 -14.83
CA PHE A 617 18.25 -17.23 -13.49
C PHE A 617 17.53 -18.21 -12.55
N THR A 618 17.59 -17.96 -11.25
CA THR A 618 16.94 -18.79 -10.22
C THR A 618 16.01 -17.93 -9.37
N THR A 619 14.77 -18.41 -9.20
CA THR A 619 13.78 -17.75 -8.37
C THR A 619 14.07 -17.90 -6.87
N ALA A 620 13.56 -16.96 -6.08
CA ALA A 620 13.64 -16.94 -4.62
C ALA A 620 12.88 -18.12 -3.99
N SER A 621 13.20 -18.37 -2.73
CA SER A 621 12.67 -19.49 -1.93
C SER A 621 11.20 -19.34 -1.57
#